data_AF-A0A971QHD2-F1
#
_entry.id   AF-A0A971QHD2-F1
#
_cell.length_a   1.000
_cell.length_b   1.000
_cell.length_c   1.000
_cell.angle_alpha   90.00
_cell.angle_beta   90.00
_cell.angle_gamma   90.00
#
_symmetry.space_group_name_H-M   'P 1'
#
loop_
_entity.id
_entity.type
_entity.pdbx_description
1 polymer ?
#
loop_
_entity_poly.entity_id
_entity_poly.type
_entity_poly.pdbx_seq_one_letter_code
_entity_poly.pdbx_strand_id
1 'polypeptide(L)'
;MVTKKQGGRVEFRFCRPNARRVFLAGDFNGWNPSVTPMTRTASGEWVHELELGEGVYQFKYLADDAWFLDYAAFGIEQGPFGWNSVIVVDKQKWCQDGMVLPCGEGS
;
A
#
# COMPACT_ATOMS: atom_id res chain seq x y z
N MET A 1 7.27 -0.48 -2.71
CA MET A 1 7.12 -0.70 -1.26
C MET A 1 5.84 -0.04 -0.81
N VAL A 2 5.07 -0.73 0.02
CA VAL A 2 3.87 -0.16 0.64
C VAL A 2 4.01 -0.13 2.15
N THR A 3 3.64 0.97 2.77
CA THR A 3 3.80 1.20 4.20
C THR A 3 2.45 1.55 4.83
N LYS A 4 2.02 0.77 5.83
CA LYS A 4 0.82 1.05 6.62
C LYS A 4 1.16 2.13 7.68
N LYS A 5 0.41 3.22 7.73
CA LYS A 5 0.52 4.31 8.71
C LYS A 5 -0.65 4.26 9.71
N GLN A 6 -0.56 5.06 10.78
CA GLN A 6 -1.62 5.15 11.78
C GLN A 6 -2.92 5.73 11.19
N GLY A 7 -4.06 5.21 11.65
CA GLY A 7 -5.38 5.67 11.23
C GLY A 7 -5.86 5.14 9.88
N GLY A 8 -5.38 3.97 9.42
CA GLY A 8 -5.83 3.37 8.16
C GLY A 8 -5.21 3.99 6.90
N ARG A 9 -4.23 4.88 7.06
CA ARG A 9 -3.45 5.42 5.94
C ARG A 9 -2.47 4.39 5.41
N VAL A 10 -2.35 4.32 4.10
CA VAL A 10 -1.44 3.45 3.38
C VAL A 10 -0.65 4.31 2.41
N GLU A 11 0.67 4.28 2.55
CA GLU A 11 1.59 4.99 1.67
C GLU A 11 2.20 4.01 0.67
N PHE A 12 1.96 4.27 -0.62
CA PHE A 12 2.52 3.54 -1.73
C PHE A 12 3.78 4.28 -2.21
N ARG A 13 4.91 3.58 -2.26
CA ARG A 13 6.20 4.08 -2.71
C ARG A 13 6.75 3.24 -3.85
N PHE A 14 7.12 3.88 -4.96
CA PHE A 14 7.64 3.22 -6.14
C PHE A 14 8.91 3.89 -6.66
N CYS A 15 10.03 3.19 -6.57
CA CYS A 15 11.34 3.73 -6.99
C CYS A 15 11.55 3.52 -8.49
N ARG A 16 11.28 4.57 -9.28
CA ARG A 16 11.60 4.67 -10.71
C ARG A 16 11.98 6.11 -11.05
N PRO A 17 13.26 6.49 -10.85
CA PRO A 17 13.70 7.85 -11.09
C PRO A 17 13.63 8.27 -12.57
N ASN A 18 13.71 7.29 -13.49
CA ASN A 18 13.64 7.53 -14.93
C ASN A 18 12.21 7.57 -15.48
N ALA A 19 11.20 7.23 -14.67
CA ALA A 19 9.81 7.31 -15.12
C ALA A 19 9.39 8.78 -15.26
N ARG A 20 8.57 9.10 -16.26
CA ARG A 20 8.04 10.46 -16.49
C ARG A 20 6.68 10.64 -15.81
N ARG A 21 5.87 9.59 -15.79
CA ARG A 21 4.56 9.55 -15.12
C ARG A 21 4.34 8.20 -14.47
N VAL A 22 3.84 8.20 -13.25
CA VAL A 22 3.46 6.99 -12.53
C VAL A 22 2.04 7.16 -11.99
N PHE A 23 1.21 6.15 -12.24
CA PHE A 23 -0.14 6.05 -11.75
C PHE A 23 -0.30 4.79 -10.90
N LEU A 24 -1.21 4.87 -9.94
CA LEU A 24 -1.60 3.75 -9.10
C LEU A 24 -2.98 3.27 -9.55
N ALA A 25 -3.13 1.97 -9.77
CA ALA A 25 -4.42 1.35 -10.10
C ALA A 25 -4.66 0.14 -9.19
N GLY A 26 -5.86 -0.01 -8.66
CA GLY A 26 -6.22 -1.12 -7.80
C GLY A 26 -7.71 -1.16 -7.48
N ASP A 27 -8.11 -2.10 -6.63
CA ASP A 27 -9.53 -2.32 -6.31
C ASP A 27 -10.20 -1.08 -5.71
N PHE A 28 -9.45 -0.30 -4.92
CA PHE A 28 -9.92 0.94 -4.29
C PHE A 28 -10.27 2.06 -5.27
N ASN A 29 -9.77 2.01 -6.51
CA ASN A 29 -10.05 3.00 -7.55
C ASN A 29 -10.67 2.39 -8.81
N GLY A 30 -11.17 1.16 -8.72
CA GLY A 30 -11.77 0.46 -9.86
C GLY A 30 -10.77 0.20 -10.99
N TRP A 31 -9.49 0.01 -10.68
CA TRP A 31 -8.41 -0.21 -11.66
C TRP A 31 -8.23 0.93 -12.67
N ASN A 32 -8.65 2.15 -12.32
CA ASN A 32 -8.53 3.30 -13.19
C ASN A 32 -7.23 4.08 -12.87
N PRO A 33 -6.17 4.02 -13.70
CA PRO A 33 -4.93 4.74 -13.43
C PRO A 33 -5.10 6.27 -13.53
N SER A 34 -6.09 6.76 -14.29
CA SER A 34 -6.28 8.19 -14.51
C SER A 34 -6.75 8.95 -13.26
N VAL A 35 -7.29 8.26 -12.25
CA VAL A 35 -7.81 8.90 -11.04
C VAL A 35 -6.80 8.96 -9.89
N THR A 36 -5.64 8.29 -10.02
CA THR A 36 -4.67 8.20 -8.92
C THR A 36 -3.23 8.39 -9.42
N PRO A 37 -2.87 9.60 -9.89
CA PRO A 37 -1.48 9.94 -10.22
C PRO A 37 -0.61 9.97 -8.96
N MET A 38 0.60 9.42 -9.06
CA MET A 38 1.59 9.47 -7.98
C MET A 38 2.43 10.75 -8.07
N THR A 39 2.92 11.21 -6.92
CA THR A 39 3.77 12.41 -6.82
C THR A 39 5.24 12.01 -6.79
N ARG A 40 6.06 12.61 -7.65
CA ARG A 40 7.52 12.39 -7.63
C ARG A 40 8.17 13.19 -6.50
N THR A 41 8.94 12.52 -5.65
CA THR A 41 9.73 13.12 -4.59
C THR A 41 11.05 13.67 -5.14
N ALA A 42 11.73 14.51 -4.34
CA ALA A 42 13.06 15.03 -4.68
C ALA A 42 14.13 13.93 -4.84
N SER A 43 13.94 12.77 -4.18
CA SER A 43 14.82 11.60 -4.30
C SER A 43 14.59 10.78 -5.59
N GLY A 44 13.59 11.14 -6.40
CA GLY A 44 13.24 10.40 -7.62
C GLY A 44 12.33 9.20 -7.38
N GLU A 45 11.76 9.06 -6.19
CA GLU A 45 10.74 8.07 -5.88
C GLU A 45 9.35 8.62 -6.19
N TRP A 46 8.40 7.73 -6.44
CA TRP A 46 6.99 8.09 -6.62
C TRP A 46 6.22 7.69 -5.38
N VAL A 47 5.46 8.62 -4.81
CA VAL A 47 4.69 8.41 -3.58
C VAL A 47 3.24 8.79 -3.76
N HIS A 48 2.34 8.01 -3.14
CA HIS A 48 0.93 8.32 -3.05
C HIS A 48 0.37 7.76 -1.74
N GLU A 49 -0.46 8.52 -1.05
CA GLU A 49 -1.04 8.13 0.24
C GLU A 49 -2.57 8.04 0.10
N LEU A 50 -3.14 6.93 0.56
CA LEU A 50 -4.58 6.67 0.54
C LEU A 50 -5.05 6.22 1.91
N GLU A 51 -6.27 6.61 2.27
CA GLU A 51 -6.97 6.04 3.41
C GLU A 51 -7.76 4.82 2.91
N LEU A 52 -7.39 3.64 3.38
CA LEU A 52 -8.03 2.38 3.02
C LEU A 52 -8.68 1.79 4.26
N GLY A 53 -9.88 1.24 4.07
CA GLY A 53 -10.56 0.45 5.09
C GLY A 53 -9.84 -0.84 5.39
N GLU A 54 -10.28 -1.55 6.43
CA GLU A 54 -9.82 -2.91 6.65
C GLU A 54 -10.23 -3.81 5.48
N GLY A 55 -9.30 -4.61 4.98
CA GLY A 55 -9.56 -5.46 3.82
C GLY A 55 -8.31 -5.86 3.06
N VAL A 56 -8.52 -6.70 2.06
CA VAL A 56 -7.49 -7.11 1.11
C VAL A 56 -7.73 -6.36 -0.20
N TYR A 57 -6.71 -5.69 -0.70
CA TYR A 57 -6.79 -4.91 -1.94
C TYR A 57 -5.67 -5.33 -2.89
N GLN A 58 -6.03 -5.49 -4.16
CA GLN A 58 -5.10 -5.70 -5.24
C GLN A 58 -4.76 -4.38 -5.92
N PHE A 59 -3.50 -4.23 -6.35
CA PHE A 59 -3.02 -3.04 -7.03
C PHE A 59 -1.84 -3.31 -7.96
N LYS A 60 -1.56 -2.33 -8.83
CA LYS A 60 -0.42 -2.24 -9.75
C LYS A 60 0.02 -0.79 -9.94
N TYR A 61 1.27 -0.60 -10.31
CA TYR A 61 1.78 0.69 -10.76
C TYR A 61 1.84 0.73 -12.28
N LEU A 62 1.39 1.82 -12.90
CA LEU A 62 1.54 2.09 -14.32
C LEU A 62 2.57 3.21 -14.49
N ALA A 63 3.76 2.88 -14.99
CA ALA A 63 4.82 3.86 -15.23
C ALA A 63 5.14 3.91 -16.73
N ASP A 64 4.99 5.09 -17.34
CA ASP A 64 5.24 5.32 -18.78
C ASP A 64 4.66 4.23 -19.71
N ASP A 65 3.41 3.83 -19.45
CA ASP A 65 2.66 2.80 -20.19
C ASP A 65 3.05 1.34 -19.93
N ALA A 66 3.96 1.09 -18.97
CA ALA A 66 4.30 -0.25 -18.51
C ALA A 66 3.74 -0.54 -17.10
N TRP A 67 3.19 -1.74 -16.93
CA TRP A 67 2.67 -2.22 -15.65
C TRP A 67 3.75 -2.86 -14.79
N PHE A 68 3.81 -2.46 -13.53
CA PHE A 68 4.77 -2.93 -12.55
C PHE A 68 4.09 -3.47 -11.30
N LEU A 69 4.67 -4.54 -10.78
CA LEU A 69 4.31 -5.14 -9.51
C LEU A 69 5.20 -4.60 -8.40
N ASP A 70 4.61 -4.47 -7.23
CA ASP A 70 5.32 -4.31 -5.97
C ASP A 70 5.64 -5.68 -5.38
N TYR A 71 6.86 -6.15 -5.57
CA TYR A 71 7.34 -7.38 -4.94
C TYR A 71 7.64 -7.19 -3.45
N ALA A 72 7.69 -5.95 -2.98
CA ALA A 72 7.87 -5.61 -1.56
C ALA A 72 6.52 -5.40 -0.84
N ALA A 73 5.40 -5.70 -1.49
CA ALA A 73 4.09 -5.72 -0.86
C ALA A 73 3.86 -7.03 -0.07
N PHE A 74 2.68 -7.16 0.54
CA PHE A 74 2.33 -8.32 1.38
C PHE A 74 2.33 -9.63 0.58
N GLY A 75 2.00 -9.57 -0.71
CA GLY A 75 2.08 -10.72 -1.60
C GLY A 75 1.80 -10.36 -3.06
N ILE A 76 1.82 -11.40 -3.90
CA ILE A 76 1.37 -11.35 -5.29
C ILE A 76 0.28 -12.41 -5.49
N GLU A 77 -0.80 -12.04 -6.17
CA GLU A 77 -1.90 -12.95 -6.50
C GLU A 77 -2.12 -13.00 -8.00
N GLN A 78 -2.64 -14.12 -8.52
CA GLN A 78 -3.07 -14.20 -9.91
C GLN A 78 -4.43 -13.51 -10.06
N GLY A 79 -4.43 -12.38 -10.77
CA GLY A 79 -5.64 -11.75 -11.26
C GLY A 79 -6.03 -12.25 -12.65
N PRO A 80 -7.23 -11.89 -13.14
CA PRO A 80 -7.72 -12.27 -14.47
C PRO A 80 -6.85 -11.76 -15.62
N PHE A 81 -6.02 -10.74 -15.39
CA PHE A 81 -5.12 -10.13 -16.37
C PHE A 81 -3.64 -10.30 -16.01
N GLY A 82 -3.31 -11.39 -15.29
CA GLY A 82 -1.97 -11.70 -14.82
C GLY A 82 -1.77 -11.34 -13.34
N TRP A 83 -0.52 -11.38 -12.89
CA TRP A 83 -0.16 -11.17 -11.49
C TRP A 83 -0.47 -9.76 -11.01
N ASN A 84 -1.01 -9.60 -9.81
CA ASN A 84 -1.31 -8.34 -9.14
C ASN A 84 -0.59 -8.30 -7.78
N SER A 85 -0.19 -7.11 -7.33
CA SER A 85 0.32 -6.94 -5.97
C SER A 85 -0.82 -6.83 -4.98
N VAL A 86 -0.65 -7.42 -3.81
CA VAL A 86 -1.67 -7.46 -2.77
C VAL A 86 -1.20 -6.71 -1.55
N ILE A 87 -2.08 -5.88 -1.01
CA ILE A 87 -1.95 -5.31 0.32
C ILE A 87 -3.11 -5.78 1.18
N VAL A 88 -2.77 -6.25 2.38
CA VAL A 88 -3.73 -6.51 3.44
C VAL A 88 -3.70 -5.32 4.37
N VAL A 89 -4.84 -4.66 4.58
CA VAL A 89 -5.01 -3.58 5.56
C VAL A 89 -5.76 -4.18 6.75
N ASP A 90 -5.04 -4.43 7.83
CA ASP A 90 -5.62 -4.94 9.07
C ASP A 90 -6.02 -3.75 9.95
N LYS A 91 -7.09 -3.88 10.75
CA LYS A 91 -7.30 -2.96 11.87
C LYS A 91 -6.04 -2.96 12.71
N GLN A 92 -5.36 -1.81 12.77
CA GLN A 92 -4.35 -1.60 13.80
C GLN A 92 -5.05 -1.82 15.15
N LYS A 93 -4.83 -2.98 15.77
CA LYS A 93 -4.90 -3.04 17.22
C LYS A 93 -3.73 -2.18 17.70
N TRP A 94 -4.07 -0.97 18.09
CA TRP A 94 -3.22 -0.15 18.95
C TRP A 94 -2.93 -0.98 20.21
N CYS A 95 -1.74 -1.56 20.30
CA CYS A 95 -1.08 -1.74 21.60
C CYS A 95 -0.31 -0.44 21.90
N GLN A 96 -1.04 0.67 22.04
CA GLN A 96 -0.59 1.76 22.90
C GLN A 96 -1.17 1.48 24.28
N ASP A 97 -0.49 0.64 25.04
CA ASP A 97 -0.54 0.77 26.48
C ASP A 97 0.77 0.22 27.01
N GLY A 98 1.62 1.13 27.48
CA GLY A 98 2.71 0.80 28.40
C GLY A 98 2.13 0.36 29.75
N MET A 99 1.29 -0.67 29.77
CA MET A 99 0.81 -1.28 30.99
C MET A 99 1.46 -2.66 31.09
N VAL A 100 2.59 -2.67 31.80
CA VAL A 100 3.11 -3.85 32.47
C VAL A 100 1.93 -4.49 33.21
N LEU A 101 1.62 -5.73 32.87
CA LEU A 101 0.64 -6.53 33.62
C LEU A 101 1.09 -6.54 35.09
N PRO A 102 0.28 -6.13 36.09
CA PRO A 102 0.44 -6.79 37.37
C PRO A 102 0.00 -8.23 37.13
N CYS A 103 0.92 -9.19 37.29
CA CYS A 103 0.54 -10.57 37.51
C CYS A 103 -0.46 -10.59 38.66
N GLY A 104 -1.74 -10.79 38.35
CA GLY A 104 -2.74 -11.13 39.33
C GLY A 104 -2.57 -12.59 39.71
N GLU A 105 -1.70 -12.85 40.68
CA GLU A 105 -1.96 -13.93 41.64
C GLU A 105 -2.89 -13.30 42.70
N GLY A 106 -4.13 -13.71 42.91
CA GLY A 106 -4.57 -15.10 42.92
C GLY A 106 -4.30 -15.71 44.29
N SER A 107 -4.93 -15.13 45.31
CA SER A 107 -5.32 -15.68 46.63
C SER A 107 -4.30 -16.44 47.47
#